data_AF-A0A1M6T0P5-F1
#
_entry.id   AF-A0A1M6T0P5-F1
#
_cell.length_a   1.000
_cell.length_b   1.000
_cell.length_c   1.000
_cell.angle_alpha   90.00
_cell.angle_beta   90.00
_cell.angle_gamma   90.00
#
_symmetry.space_group_name_H-M   'P 1'
#
loop_
_entity.id
_entity.type
_entity.pdbx_description
1 polymer ?
#
loop_
_entity_poly.entity_id
_entity_poly.type
_entity_poly.pdbx_seq_one_letter_code
_entity_poly.pdbx_strand_id
1 'polypeptide(L)'
;MTYFILQILPYISVAVLTIGLLYRLGRWASGRIVHNITLTPAPTTQTGAVVDIAAEAILFKSLFKADKTLWTGSWIMHMSLFAILGGHVMGIGLLGLQFYYIGLTSAETSEYLSNLLGTSMGIVVLLGLLYLLYRRMAINEVKMISAPSDYLHLLMLIAIITAGNLMRFVPEWGIHYEPVRDYVAHLLTFSAVTPEMEVMHKPVFVIHLLLVQVLMMYLPFSKLLHIPGMFAHRWIINRPYVEPAPGMPGVTVGGSGHNVSGGHSASGEVQ
;
A
#
# COMPACT_ATOMS: atom_id res chain seq x y z
N MET A 1 11.61 -1.59 -27.95
CA MET A 1 11.24 -0.96 -26.67
C MET A 1 10.14 -1.73 -25.95
N THR A 2 9.00 -2.05 -26.60
CA THR A 2 7.88 -2.81 -26.00
C THR A 2 8.29 -4.14 -25.39
N TYR A 3 9.11 -4.94 -26.09
CA TYR A 3 9.61 -6.21 -25.56
C TYR A 3 10.36 -6.05 -24.23
N PHE A 4 11.20 -5.01 -24.09
CA PHE A 4 11.90 -4.76 -22.82
C PHE A 4 10.90 -4.46 -21.69
N ILE A 5 9.89 -3.63 -21.96
CA ILE A 5 8.88 -3.22 -20.97
C ILE A 5 7.97 -4.38 -20.56
N LEU A 6 7.64 -5.28 -21.50
CA LEU A 6 6.71 -6.38 -21.26
C LEU A 6 7.38 -7.68 -20.83
N GLN A 7 8.60 -7.96 -21.27
CA GLN A 7 9.30 -9.20 -20.91
C GLN A 7 10.30 -8.99 -19.77
N ILE A 8 11.17 -7.99 -19.84
CA ILE A 8 12.36 -7.92 -18.98
C ILE A 8 12.09 -7.08 -17.73
N LEU A 9 11.55 -5.88 -17.92
CA LEU A 9 11.30 -4.92 -16.86
C LEU A 9 10.38 -5.43 -15.75
N PRO A 10 9.38 -6.31 -15.98
CA PRO A 10 8.53 -6.81 -14.91
C PRO A 10 9.32 -7.59 -13.87
N TYR A 11 10.25 -8.45 -14.30
CA TYR A 11 11.13 -9.17 -13.37
C TYR A 11 12.02 -8.23 -12.56
N ILE A 12 12.59 -7.20 -13.19
CA ILE A 12 13.39 -6.18 -12.50
C ILE A 12 12.52 -5.46 -11.46
N SER A 13 11.32 -5.02 -11.84
CA SER A 13 10.40 -4.30 -10.95
C SER A 13 9.98 -5.13 -9.74
N VAL A 14 9.68 -6.42 -9.93
CA VAL A 14 9.34 -7.36 -8.85
C VAL A 14 10.55 -7.60 -7.94
N ALA A 15 11.75 -7.78 -8.49
CA ALA A 15 12.96 -7.95 -7.70
C ALA A 15 13.26 -6.72 -6.84
N VAL A 16 13.22 -5.51 -7.42
CA VAL A 16 13.43 -4.25 -6.70
C VAL A 16 12.37 -4.04 -5.62
N LEU A 17 11.10 -4.26 -5.95
CA LEU A 17 10.00 -4.17 -4.98
C LEU A 17 10.24 -5.12 -3.81
N THR A 18 10.53 -6.39 -4.09
CA THR A 18 10.70 -7.42 -3.06
C THR A 18 11.91 -7.13 -2.16
N ILE A 19 13.08 -6.85 -2.75
CA ILE A 19 14.29 -6.54 -2.00
C ILE A 19 14.11 -5.25 -1.20
N GLY A 20 13.52 -4.21 -1.81
CA GLY A 20 13.25 -2.93 -1.15
C GLY A 20 12.27 -3.06 0.01
N LEU A 21 11.23 -3.89 -0.12
CA LEU A 21 10.29 -4.20 0.95
C LEU A 21 10.99 -4.92 2.10
N LEU A 22 11.77 -5.96 1.81
CA LEU A 22 12.52 -6.71 2.84
C LEU A 22 13.50 -5.80 3.58
N TYR A 23 14.25 -4.96 2.85
CA TYR A 23 15.15 -3.98 3.45
C TYR A 23 14.40 -3.02 4.39
N ARG A 24 13.25 -2.49 3.95
CA ARG A 24 12.48 -1.53 4.75
C ARG A 24 11.82 -2.17 5.97
N LEU A 25 11.23 -3.35 5.82
CA LEU A 25 10.70 -4.14 6.93
C LEU A 25 11.80 -4.49 7.94
N GLY A 26 12.99 -4.90 7.46
CA GLY A 26 14.15 -5.18 8.31
C GLY A 26 14.62 -3.95 9.08
N ARG A 27 14.67 -2.78 8.43
CA ARG A 27 14.98 -1.51 9.09
C ARG A 27 13.99 -1.15 10.18
N TRP A 28 12.70 -1.32 9.93
CA TRP A 28 11.66 -1.08 10.93
C TRP A 28 11.78 -2.06 12.09
N ALA A 29 11.95 -3.35 11.80
CA ALA A 29 12.13 -4.38 12.83
C ALA A 29 13.39 -4.16 13.69
N SER A 30 14.42 -3.52 13.15
CA SER A 30 15.66 -3.20 13.87
C SER A 30 15.58 -1.91 14.70
N GLY A 31 14.51 -1.12 14.55
CA GLY A 31 14.32 0.13 15.29
C GLY A 31 14.12 -0.13 16.78
N ARG A 32 15.01 0.40 17.62
CA ARG A 32 14.87 0.32 19.08
C ARG A 32 14.22 1.59 19.63
N ILE A 33 13.05 1.44 20.28
CA ILE A 33 12.44 2.51 21.06
C ILE A 33 12.74 2.26 22.54
N VAL A 34 13.26 3.29 23.20
CA VAL A 34 13.80 3.25 24.57
C VAL A 34 12.77 3.79 25.59
N HIS A 35 11.67 4.37 25.12
CA HIS A 35 10.68 5.05 25.97
C HIS A 35 9.25 4.59 25.65
N ASN A 36 8.42 4.47 26.69
CA ASN A 36 7.01 4.10 26.54
C ASN A 36 6.22 5.33 26.05
N ILE A 37 5.78 5.30 24.79
CA ILE A 37 4.96 6.36 24.21
C ILE A 37 3.49 5.94 24.37
N THR A 38 2.87 6.32 25.48
CA THR A 38 1.43 6.13 25.67
C THR A 38 0.67 7.25 24.98
N LEU A 39 0.04 6.97 23.83
CA LEU A 39 -0.89 7.91 23.20
C LEU A 39 -2.20 7.91 24.01
N THR A 40 -2.47 9.00 24.74
CA THR A 40 -3.70 9.15 25.55
C THR A 40 -4.87 9.63 24.69
N PRO A 41 -6.11 9.09 24.86
CA PRO A 41 -6.49 7.98 25.74
C PRO A 41 -6.20 6.63 25.09
N ALA A 42 -5.38 5.81 25.74
CA ALA A 42 -5.07 4.46 25.28
C ALA A 42 -6.18 3.48 25.72
N PRO A 43 -6.62 2.54 24.86
CA PRO A 43 -7.56 1.51 25.25
C PRO A 43 -6.98 0.65 26.37
N THR A 44 -7.78 0.38 27.40
CA THR A 44 -7.38 -0.39 28.59
C THR A 44 -7.52 -1.90 28.42
N THR A 45 -8.15 -2.36 27.32
CA THR A 45 -8.35 -3.77 26.99
C THR A 45 -7.75 -4.12 25.63
N GLN A 46 -7.33 -5.37 25.46
CA GLN A 46 -6.80 -5.88 24.18
C GLN A 46 -7.84 -5.75 23.05
N THR A 47 -9.10 -6.08 23.35
CA THR A 47 -10.22 -5.91 22.41
C THR A 47 -10.40 -4.45 22.02
N GLY A 48 -10.32 -3.52 22.98
CA GLY A 48 -10.37 -2.08 22.71
C GLY A 48 -9.23 -1.62 21.80
N ALA A 49 -8.03 -2.16 21.97
CA ALA A 49 -6.88 -1.87 21.11
C ALA A 49 -7.09 -2.35 19.68
N VAL A 50 -7.57 -3.58 19.48
CA VAL A 50 -7.86 -4.12 18.14
C VAL A 50 -8.94 -3.30 17.44
N VAL A 51 -10.01 -2.94 18.14
CA VAL A 51 -11.10 -2.12 17.58
C VAL A 51 -10.60 -0.72 17.20
N ASP A 52 -9.80 -0.09 18.05
CA ASP A 52 -9.24 1.24 17.73
C ASP A 52 -8.29 1.18 16.54
N ILE A 53 -7.49 0.11 16.43
CA ILE A 53 -6.63 -0.13 15.28
C ILE A 53 -7.45 -0.29 14.00
N ALA A 54 -8.49 -1.12 14.04
CA ALA A 54 -9.38 -1.35 12.90
C ALA A 54 -10.12 -0.07 12.50
N ALA A 55 -10.62 0.69 13.46
CA ALA A 55 -11.28 1.97 13.21
C ALA A 55 -10.32 3.00 12.58
N GLU A 56 -9.06 3.01 13.00
CA GLU A 56 -8.06 3.88 12.39
C GLU A 56 -7.70 3.42 10.97
N ALA A 57 -7.59 2.12 10.72
CA ALA A 57 -7.21 1.59 9.41
C ALA A 57 -8.33 1.69 8.36
N ILE A 58 -9.59 1.47 8.76
CA ILE A 58 -10.74 1.38 7.83
C ILE A 58 -11.46 2.73 7.71
N LEU A 59 -11.67 3.41 8.84
CA LEU A 59 -12.50 4.61 8.89
C LEU A 59 -11.68 5.89 9.03
N PHE A 60 -10.35 5.81 9.15
CA PHE A 60 -9.48 6.97 9.41
C PHE A 60 -10.04 7.84 10.55
N LYS A 61 -10.42 7.18 11.65
CA LYS A 61 -11.15 7.79 12.79
C LYS A 61 -10.49 9.07 13.29
N SER A 62 -9.16 9.09 13.44
CA SER A 62 -8.43 10.30 13.87
C SER A 62 -8.59 11.45 12.87
N LEU A 63 -8.44 11.16 11.58
CA LEU A 63 -8.57 12.12 10.50
C LEU A 63 -9.99 12.66 10.37
N PHE A 64 -11.00 11.81 10.56
CA PHE A 64 -12.40 12.24 10.56
C PHE A 64 -12.68 13.31 11.62
N LYS A 65 -12.04 13.19 12.80
CA LYS A 65 -12.17 14.17 13.88
C LYS A 65 -11.38 15.45 13.60
N ALA A 66 -10.22 15.34 12.95
CA ALA A 66 -9.32 16.46 12.74
C ALA A 66 -9.69 17.32 11.52
N ASP A 67 -10.00 16.71 10.38
CA ASP A 67 -10.31 17.41 9.13
C ASP A 67 -11.26 16.56 8.28
N LYS A 68 -12.57 16.87 8.40
CA LYS A 68 -13.64 16.17 7.67
C LYS A 68 -13.53 16.32 6.15
N THR A 69 -12.98 17.44 5.69
CA THR A 69 -12.83 17.77 4.28
C THR A 69 -11.75 16.90 3.66
N LEU A 70 -10.57 16.84 4.30
CA LEU A 70 -9.51 15.90 3.92
C LEU A 70 -9.96 14.44 4.08
N TRP A 71 -10.68 14.12 5.15
CA TRP A 71 -11.21 12.78 5.38
C TRP A 71 -12.06 12.30 4.20
N THR A 72 -12.99 13.13 3.72
CA THR A 72 -13.90 12.75 2.64
C THR A 72 -13.14 12.39 1.37
N GLY A 73 -12.23 13.26 0.92
CA GLY A 73 -11.43 12.99 -0.27
C GLY A 73 -10.47 11.82 -0.10
N SER A 74 -9.81 11.71 1.06
CA SER A 74 -8.85 10.64 1.32
C SER A 74 -9.54 9.28 1.46
N TRP A 75 -10.67 9.19 2.16
CA TRP A 75 -11.40 7.95 2.37
C TRP A 75 -11.96 7.41 1.06
N ILE A 76 -12.66 8.27 0.28
CA ILE A 76 -13.19 7.90 -1.03
C ILE A 76 -12.07 7.42 -1.96
N MET A 77 -10.94 8.15 -1.99
CA MET A 77 -9.79 7.76 -2.81
C MET A 77 -9.24 6.39 -2.40
N HIS A 78 -9.02 6.13 -1.10
CA HIS A 78 -8.47 4.84 -0.66
C HIS A 78 -9.45 3.68 -0.90
N MET A 79 -10.74 3.85 -0.60
CA MET A 79 -11.73 2.78 -0.81
C MET A 79 -11.83 2.42 -2.30
N SER A 80 -11.82 3.42 -3.17
CA SER A 80 -11.84 3.22 -4.62
C SER A 80 -10.54 2.57 -5.11
N LEU A 81 -9.38 2.98 -4.56
CA LEU A 81 -8.09 2.36 -4.86
C LEU A 81 -8.05 0.88 -4.45
N PHE A 82 -8.52 0.55 -3.24
CA PHE A 82 -8.61 -0.85 -2.80
C PHE A 82 -9.57 -1.67 -3.66
N ALA A 83 -10.72 -1.10 -4.03
CA ALA A 83 -11.66 -1.75 -4.92
C ALA A 83 -11.03 -2.04 -6.30
N ILE A 84 -10.25 -1.10 -6.85
CA ILE A 84 -9.53 -1.31 -8.11
C ILE A 84 -8.43 -2.35 -7.97
N LEU A 85 -7.63 -2.32 -6.89
CA LEU A 85 -6.58 -3.31 -6.65
C LEU A 85 -7.18 -4.72 -6.51
N GLY A 86 -8.25 -4.87 -5.72
CA GLY A 86 -9.01 -6.12 -5.63
C GLY A 86 -9.61 -6.53 -6.97
N GLY A 87 -10.14 -5.57 -7.73
CA GLY A 87 -10.66 -5.77 -9.08
C GLY A 87 -9.60 -6.21 -10.09
N HIS A 88 -8.33 -5.79 -9.96
CA HIS A 88 -7.25 -6.30 -10.80
C HIS A 88 -6.98 -7.78 -10.50
N VAL A 89 -6.89 -8.15 -9.21
CA VAL A 89 -6.65 -9.53 -8.79
C VAL A 89 -7.80 -10.43 -9.21
N MET A 90 -9.03 -10.06 -8.87
CA MET A 90 -10.21 -10.87 -9.16
C MET A 90 -10.58 -10.83 -10.65
N GLY A 91 -10.53 -9.67 -11.28
CA GLY A 91 -10.89 -9.49 -12.69
C GLY A 91 -9.93 -10.20 -13.64
N ILE A 92 -8.61 -10.10 -13.42
CA ILE A 92 -7.62 -10.80 -14.26
C ILE A 92 -7.57 -12.29 -13.88
N GLY A 93 -7.56 -12.61 -12.59
CA GLY A 93 -7.43 -14.00 -12.12
C GLY A 93 -8.66 -14.86 -12.43
N LEU A 94 -9.86 -14.29 -12.35
CA LEU A 94 -11.13 -14.99 -12.56
C LEU A 94 -11.86 -14.54 -13.84
N LEU A 95 -11.21 -13.76 -14.72
CA LEU A 95 -11.79 -13.23 -15.95
C LEU A 95 -13.09 -12.40 -15.73
N GLY A 96 -13.22 -11.73 -14.58
CA GLY A 96 -14.45 -11.00 -14.23
C GLY A 96 -15.63 -11.90 -13.82
N LEU A 97 -15.39 -13.19 -13.58
CA LEU A 97 -16.42 -14.17 -13.22
C LEU A 97 -16.58 -14.36 -11.71
N GLN A 98 -16.06 -13.45 -10.88
CA GLN A 98 -16.10 -13.62 -9.42
C GLN A 98 -17.52 -13.72 -8.84
N PHE A 99 -18.50 -13.00 -9.41
CA PHE A 99 -19.90 -13.06 -8.93
C PHE A 99 -20.61 -14.34 -9.37
N TYR A 100 -20.20 -14.89 -10.52
CA TYR A 100 -20.65 -16.20 -10.99
C TYR A 100 -20.13 -17.33 -10.08
N TYR A 101 -18.84 -17.31 -9.73
CA TYR A 101 -18.26 -18.36 -8.87
C TYR A 101 -18.82 -18.41 -7.45
N ILE A 102 -19.30 -17.28 -6.93
CA ILE A 102 -20.00 -17.23 -5.62
C ILE A 102 -21.52 -17.45 -5.74
N GLY A 103 -22.01 -17.82 -6.92
CA GLY A 103 -23.41 -18.19 -7.17
C GLY A 103 -24.40 -17.03 -7.16
N LEU A 104 -23.95 -15.78 -7.28
CA LEU A 104 -24.85 -14.62 -7.24
C LEU A 104 -25.54 -14.32 -8.57
N THR A 105 -24.92 -14.69 -9.71
CA THR A 105 -25.41 -14.27 -11.03
C THR A 105 -24.86 -15.13 -12.17
N SER A 106 -25.28 -14.88 -13.42
CA SER A 106 -24.76 -15.55 -14.62
C SER A 106 -23.36 -15.07 -14.99
N ALA A 107 -22.63 -15.83 -15.81
CA ALA A 107 -21.27 -15.47 -16.23
C ALA A 107 -21.22 -14.10 -16.93
N GLU A 108 -22.12 -13.87 -17.89
CA GLU A 108 -22.22 -12.59 -18.62
C GLU A 108 -22.52 -11.42 -17.68
N THR A 109 -23.45 -11.60 -16.74
CA THR A 109 -23.78 -10.54 -15.78
C THR A 109 -22.62 -10.29 -14.81
N SER A 110 -21.87 -11.32 -14.42
CA SER A 110 -20.67 -11.16 -13.60
C SER A 110 -19.61 -10.32 -14.31
N GLU A 111 -19.33 -10.61 -15.58
CA GLU A 111 -18.36 -9.85 -16.36
C GLU A 111 -18.80 -8.39 -16.53
N TYR A 112 -20.07 -8.16 -16.85
CA TYR A 112 -20.65 -6.82 -16.94
C TYR A 112 -20.50 -6.05 -15.62
N LEU A 113 -20.87 -6.65 -14.49
CA LEU A 113 -20.75 -6.03 -13.16
C LEU A 113 -19.29 -5.74 -12.81
N SER A 114 -18.37 -6.64 -13.15
CA SER A 114 -16.92 -6.44 -12.96
C SER A 114 -16.41 -5.25 -13.74
N ASN A 115 -16.82 -5.12 -15.00
CA ASN A 115 -16.46 -4.00 -15.85
C ASN A 115 -17.07 -2.69 -15.34
N LEU A 116 -18.34 -2.70 -14.94
CA LEU A 116 -19.01 -1.54 -14.37
C LEU A 116 -18.35 -1.06 -13.07
N LEU A 117 -18.01 -1.97 -12.17
CA LEU A 117 -17.31 -1.66 -10.92
C LEU A 117 -15.91 -1.12 -11.19
N GLY A 118 -15.14 -1.75 -12.09
CA GLY A 118 -13.82 -1.28 -12.47
C GLY A 118 -13.85 0.13 -13.07
N THR A 119 -14.78 0.39 -13.99
CA THR A 119 -14.93 1.69 -14.65
C THR A 119 -15.42 2.78 -13.70
N SER A 120 -16.43 2.49 -12.88
CA SER A 120 -16.97 3.47 -11.91
C SER A 120 -15.94 3.82 -10.83
N MET A 121 -15.29 2.83 -10.22
CA MET A 121 -14.25 3.09 -9.22
C MET A 121 -13.04 3.82 -9.83
N GLY A 122 -12.71 3.53 -11.11
CA GLY A 122 -11.69 4.25 -11.87
C GLY A 122 -11.97 5.75 -11.99
N ILE A 123 -13.22 6.15 -12.22
CA ILE A 123 -13.62 7.56 -12.20
C ILE A 123 -13.51 8.13 -10.78
N VAL A 124 -14.08 7.42 -9.80
CA VAL A 124 -14.16 7.92 -8.41
C VAL A 124 -12.76 8.14 -7.83
N VAL A 125 -11.82 7.21 -8.04
CA VAL A 125 -10.44 7.39 -7.56
C VAL A 125 -9.74 8.54 -8.28
N LEU A 126 -9.97 8.73 -9.58
CA LEU A 126 -9.38 9.84 -10.34
C LEU A 126 -9.86 11.19 -9.78
N LEU A 127 -11.16 11.34 -9.55
CA LEU A 127 -11.74 12.54 -8.94
C LEU A 127 -11.19 12.76 -7.52
N GLY A 128 -11.06 11.70 -6.72
CA GLY A 128 -10.45 11.75 -5.40
C GLY A 128 -8.99 12.23 -5.44
N LEU A 129 -8.20 11.72 -6.38
CA LEU A 129 -6.80 12.14 -6.57
C LEU A 129 -6.69 13.60 -7.04
N LEU A 130 -7.53 14.02 -8.00
CA LEU A 130 -7.57 15.40 -8.47
C LEU A 130 -7.99 16.36 -7.36
N TYR A 131 -8.97 15.98 -6.55
CA TYR A 131 -9.38 16.73 -5.36
C TYR A 131 -8.23 16.89 -4.35
N LEU A 132 -7.51 15.80 -4.04
CA LEU A 132 -6.38 15.83 -3.11
C LEU A 132 -5.21 16.68 -3.65
N LEU A 133 -4.95 16.61 -4.96
CA LEU A 133 -3.96 17.45 -5.62
C LEU A 133 -4.36 18.92 -5.57
N TYR A 134 -5.61 19.23 -5.93
CA TYR A 134 -6.16 20.59 -5.84
C TYR A 134 -6.05 21.14 -4.42
N ARG A 135 -6.50 20.39 -3.40
CA ARG A 135 -6.40 20.80 -1.99
C ARG A 135 -4.96 21.15 -1.60
N ARG A 136 -3.98 20.36 -2.06
CA ARG A 136 -2.56 20.59 -1.79
C ARG A 136 -2.03 21.87 -2.43
N MET A 137 -2.56 22.24 -3.60
CA MET A 137 -2.18 23.46 -4.32
C MET A 137 -2.97 24.69 -3.87
N ALA A 138 -4.19 24.52 -3.39
CA ALA A 138 -5.10 25.62 -3.07
C ALA A 138 -4.96 26.11 -1.62
N ILE A 139 -4.70 25.21 -0.66
CA ILE A 139 -4.59 25.56 0.76
C ILE A 139 -3.14 25.92 1.10
N ASN A 140 -2.90 27.15 1.54
CA ASN A 140 -1.56 27.67 1.80
C ASN A 140 -0.83 26.88 2.88
N GLU A 141 -1.51 26.55 3.97
CA GLU A 141 -0.95 25.80 5.10
C GLU A 141 -0.45 24.42 4.63
N VAL A 142 -1.25 23.75 3.79
CA VAL A 142 -0.90 22.43 3.23
C VAL A 142 0.26 22.56 2.26
N LYS A 143 0.27 23.60 1.42
CA LYS A 143 1.34 23.87 0.47
C LYS A 143 2.68 24.11 1.18
N MET A 144 2.67 24.87 2.28
CA MET A 144 3.87 25.21 3.05
C MET A 144 4.54 23.99 3.69
N ILE A 145 3.76 22.97 4.07
CA ILE A 145 4.28 21.73 4.66
C ILE A 145 4.49 20.59 3.65
N SER A 146 4.18 20.83 2.37
CA SER A 146 4.27 19.79 1.32
C SER A 146 5.68 19.72 0.74
N ALA A 147 6.21 18.49 0.66
CA ALA A 147 7.44 18.23 -0.08
C ALA A 147 7.15 18.02 -1.57
N PRO A 148 8.12 18.24 -2.49
CA PRO A 148 7.96 17.95 -3.91
C PRO A 148 7.52 16.50 -4.18
N SER A 149 8.01 15.56 -3.38
CA SER A 149 7.62 14.16 -3.48
C SER A 149 6.11 13.97 -3.28
N ASP A 150 5.44 14.73 -2.41
CA ASP A 150 4.00 14.61 -2.16
C ASP A 150 3.16 14.90 -3.41
N TYR A 151 3.63 15.80 -4.28
CA TYR A 151 3.01 16.07 -5.58
C TYR A 151 3.32 14.95 -6.58
N LEU A 152 4.58 14.50 -6.63
CA LEU A 152 5.00 13.44 -7.55
C LEU A 152 4.23 12.13 -7.33
N HIS A 153 3.97 11.75 -6.07
CA HIS A 153 3.15 10.57 -5.78
C HIS A 153 1.72 10.70 -6.35
N LEU A 154 1.08 11.86 -6.14
CA LEU A 154 -0.27 12.11 -6.65
C LEU A 154 -0.30 12.11 -8.17
N LEU A 155 0.66 12.79 -8.82
CA LEU A 155 0.76 12.84 -10.27
C LEU A 155 1.02 11.44 -10.87
N MET A 156 1.88 10.63 -10.24
CA MET A 156 2.13 9.24 -10.66
C MET A 156 0.85 8.41 -10.62
N LEU A 157 0.10 8.47 -9.51
CA LEU A 157 -1.16 7.74 -9.39
C LEU A 157 -2.22 8.25 -10.38
N ILE A 158 -2.31 9.57 -10.58
CA ILE A 158 -3.21 10.16 -11.59
C ILE A 158 -2.85 9.65 -12.98
N ALA A 159 -1.56 9.60 -13.34
CA ALA A 159 -1.14 9.09 -14.64
C ALA A 159 -1.51 7.60 -14.83
N ILE A 160 -1.26 6.76 -13.82
CA ILE A 160 -1.61 5.32 -13.86
C ILE A 160 -3.10 5.13 -14.03
N ILE A 161 -3.90 5.79 -13.19
CA ILE A 161 -5.36 5.70 -13.21
C ILE A 161 -5.91 6.26 -14.53
N THR A 162 -5.37 7.37 -15.02
CA THR A 162 -5.78 7.95 -16.31
C THR A 162 -5.52 6.95 -17.44
N ALA A 163 -4.33 6.36 -17.52
CA ALA A 163 -4.03 5.32 -18.51
C ALA A 163 -4.97 4.11 -18.39
N GLY A 164 -5.30 3.69 -17.16
CA GLY A 164 -6.27 2.60 -16.90
C GLY A 164 -7.69 2.95 -17.36
N ASN A 165 -8.15 4.17 -17.07
CA ASN A 165 -9.45 4.67 -17.49
C ASN A 165 -9.52 4.81 -19.01
N LEU A 166 -8.45 5.27 -19.66
CA LEU A 166 -8.38 5.36 -21.12
C LEU A 166 -8.61 4.01 -21.79
N MET A 167 -8.04 2.92 -21.27
CA MET A 167 -8.32 1.56 -21.78
C MET A 167 -9.78 1.13 -21.59
N ARG A 168 -10.51 1.72 -20.64
CA ARG A 168 -11.93 1.40 -20.39
C ARG A 168 -12.89 2.27 -21.21
N PHE A 169 -12.54 3.53 -21.46
CA PHE A 169 -13.41 4.49 -22.14
C PHE A 169 -13.16 4.60 -23.64
N VAL A 170 -11.98 4.21 -24.12
CA VAL A 170 -11.59 4.29 -25.53
C VAL A 170 -11.48 2.87 -26.09
N PRO A 171 -12.49 2.36 -26.83
CA PRO A 171 -12.54 0.98 -27.30
C PRO A 171 -11.29 0.57 -28.09
N GLU A 172 -10.72 1.48 -28.87
CA GLU A 172 -9.51 1.26 -29.67
C GLU A 172 -8.27 0.97 -28.80
N TRP A 173 -8.26 1.47 -27.56
CA TRP A 173 -7.17 1.29 -26.61
C TRP A 173 -7.47 0.22 -25.55
N GLY A 174 -8.66 -0.37 -25.60
CA GLY A 174 -9.10 -1.40 -24.68
C GLY A 174 -8.41 -2.74 -24.90
N ILE A 175 -8.40 -3.53 -23.82
CA ILE A 175 -7.91 -4.91 -23.80
C ILE A 175 -8.81 -5.73 -22.86
N HIS A 176 -9.17 -6.94 -23.28
CA HIS A 176 -9.99 -7.85 -22.48
C HIS A 176 -9.15 -8.54 -21.39
N TYR A 177 -9.81 -9.14 -20.40
CA TYR A 177 -9.11 -9.80 -19.27
C TYR A 177 -8.27 -11.01 -19.70
N GLU A 178 -8.73 -11.77 -20.70
CA GLU A 178 -8.06 -13.01 -21.15
C GLU A 178 -6.63 -12.77 -21.67
N PRO A 179 -6.39 -11.87 -22.66
CA PRO A 179 -5.02 -11.57 -23.10
C PRO A 179 -4.09 -11.09 -21.98
N VAL A 180 -4.62 -10.34 -21.01
CA VAL A 180 -3.85 -9.86 -19.86
C VAL A 180 -3.51 -11.01 -18.90
N ARG A 181 -4.46 -11.91 -18.64
CA ARG A 181 -4.24 -13.10 -17.81
C ARG A 181 -3.19 -14.02 -18.44
N ASP A 182 -3.27 -14.25 -19.74
CA ASP A 182 -2.31 -15.07 -20.47
C ASP A 182 -0.91 -14.46 -20.44
N TYR A 183 -0.80 -13.15 -20.61
CA TYR A 183 0.44 -12.41 -20.41
C TYR A 183 1.03 -12.61 -19.01
N VAL A 184 0.21 -12.46 -17.95
CA VAL A 184 0.64 -12.72 -16.57
C VAL A 184 1.09 -14.17 -16.39
N ALA A 185 0.38 -15.14 -16.99
CA ALA A 185 0.76 -16.56 -16.94
C ALA A 185 2.12 -16.80 -17.60
N HIS A 186 2.44 -16.13 -18.71
CA HIS A 186 3.75 -16.22 -19.34
C HIS A 186 4.88 -15.73 -18.42
N LEU A 187 4.66 -14.59 -17.75
CA LEU A 187 5.63 -14.08 -16.77
C LEU A 187 5.84 -15.03 -15.58
N LEU A 188 4.75 -15.62 -15.07
CA LEU A 188 4.82 -16.52 -13.91
C LEU A 188 5.45 -17.87 -14.25
N THR A 189 5.26 -18.35 -15.48
CA THR A 189 5.85 -19.61 -15.97
C THR A 189 7.24 -19.42 -16.58
N PHE A 190 7.78 -18.20 -16.53
CA PHE A 190 9.06 -17.81 -17.14
C PHE A 190 9.14 -18.15 -18.64
N SER A 191 7.99 -18.15 -19.33
CA SER A 191 7.94 -18.29 -20.77
C SER A 191 8.12 -16.94 -21.47
N ALA A 192 8.56 -16.98 -22.72
CA ALA A 192 8.80 -15.77 -23.50
C ALA A 192 7.47 -15.19 -23.99
N VAL A 193 7.25 -13.89 -23.76
CA VAL A 193 6.18 -13.12 -24.41
C VAL A 193 6.48 -13.06 -25.90
N THR A 194 5.58 -13.62 -26.70
CA THR A 194 5.76 -13.70 -28.15
C THR A 194 5.20 -12.47 -28.85
N PRO A 195 5.70 -12.09 -30.04
CA PRO A 195 5.21 -10.94 -30.78
C PRO A 195 3.72 -11.00 -31.15
N GLU A 196 3.14 -12.20 -31.21
CA GLU A 196 1.74 -12.44 -31.61
C GLU A 196 0.75 -12.16 -30.47
N MET A 197 1.22 -12.02 -29.23
CA MET A 197 0.35 -11.76 -28.09
C MET A 197 -0.30 -10.37 -28.21
N GLU A 198 -1.62 -10.28 -28.00
CA GLU A 198 -2.38 -9.03 -28.17
C GLU A 198 -1.80 -7.86 -27.35
N VAL A 199 -1.28 -8.13 -26.13
CA VAL A 199 -0.64 -7.13 -25.26
C VAL A 199 0.51 -6.37 -25.94
N MET A 200 1.19 -6.98 -26.90
CA MET A 200 2.30 -6.37 -27.65
C MET A 200 1.83 -5.24 -28.58
N HIS A 201 0.55 -5.24 -28.93
CA HIS A 201 -0.07 -4.31 -29.88
C HIS A 201 -0.96 -3.25 -29.21
N LYS A 202 -0.99 -3.21 -27.87
CA LYS A 202 -1.84 -2.28 -27.09
C LYS A 202 -0.98 -1.21 -26.42
N PRO A 203 -0.75 -0.03 -27.04
CA PRO A 203 0.20 0.96 -26.55
C PRO A 203 -0.19 1.54 -25.19
N VAL A 204 -1.48 1.78 -24.94
CA VAL A 204 -1.95 2.32 -23.65
C VAL A 204 -1.78 1.30 -22.52
N PHE A 205 -1.95 0.02 -22.80
CA PHE A 205 -1.63 -1.06 -21.86
C PHE A 205 -0.14 -1.07 -21.50
N VAL A 206 0.74 -0.96 -22.50
CA VAL A 206 2.20 -0.89 -22.28
C VAL A 206 2.57 0.33 -21.44
N ILE A 207 1.96 1.49 -21.69
CA ILE A 207 2.19 2.72 -20.89
C ILE A 207 1.68 2.53 -19.46
N HIS A 208 0.46 2.02 -19.28
CA HIS A 208 -0.11 1.76 -17.96
C HIS A 208 0.80 0.83 -17.16
N LEU A 209 1.22 -0.28 -17.77
CA LEU A 209 2.09 -1.26 -17.12
C LEU A 209 3.50 -0.69 -16.86
N LEU A 210 4.06 0.12 -17.75
CA LEU A 210 5.32 0.83 -17.50
C LEU A 210 5.22 1.73 -16.27
N LEU A 211 4.15 2.53 -16.15
CA LEU A 211 3.93 3.41 -14.99
C LEU A 211 3.78 2.60 -13.70
N VAL A 212 3.07 1.47 -13.75
CA VAL A 212 2.95 0.55 -12.61
C VAL A 212 4.31 -0.05 -12.23
N GLN A 213 5.13 -0.47 -13.19
CA GLN A 213 6.47 -1.01 -12.93
C GLN A 213 7.39 0.06 -12.30
N VAL A 214 7.33 1.30 -12.78
CA VAL A 214 8.03 2.44 -12.16
C VAL A 214 7.54 2.67 -10.73
N LEU A 215 6.22 2.64 -10.52
CA LEU A 215 5.64 2.72 -9.19
C LEU A 215 6.16 1.59 -8.30
N MET A 216 6.16 0.33 -8.74
CA MET A 216 6.65 -0.82 -7.98
C MET A 216 8.10 -0.66 -7.54
N MET A 217 8.99 -0.19 -8.44
CA MET A 217 10.39 0.06 -8.10
C MET A 217 10.56 1.18 -7.08
N TYR A 218 9.72 2.22 -7.16
CA TYR A 218 9.79 3.39 -6.28
C TYR A 218 9.08 3.18 -4.93
N LEU A 219 8.00 2.40 -4.92
CA LEU A 219 7.10 2.15 -3.79
C LEU A 219 7.84 1.84 -2.48
N PRO A 220 8.81 0.89 -2.41
CA PRO A 220 9.46 0.55 -1.14
C PRO A 220 10.31 1.68 -0.56
N PHE A 221 10.67 2.70 -1.35
CA PHE A 221 11.47 3.85 -0.90
C PHE A 221 10.63 5.12 -0.66
N SER A 222 9.32 5.03 -0.90
CA SER A 222 8.42 6.17 -0.95
C SER A 222 7.60 6.36 0.34
N LYS A 223 6.79 7.43 0.39
CA LYS A 223 5.77 7.61 1.45
C LYS A 223 4.55 6.71 1.25
N LEU A 224 4.40 6.08 0.08
CA LEU A 224 3.23 5.23 -0.25
C LEU A 224 3.21 3.92 0.54
N LEU A 225 4.35 3.45 1.08
CA LEU A 225 4.42 2.27 1.95
C LEU A 225 3.89 2.54 3.38
N HIS A 226 2.92 3.43 3.51
CA HIS A 226 2.37 3.86 4.79
C HIS A 226 1.54 2.78 5.47
N ILE A 227 0.86 1.89 4.75
CA ILE A 227 0.04 0.82 5.35
C ILE A 227 0.91 -0.17 6.12
N PRO A 228 1.94 -0.83 5.53
CA PRO A 228 2.84 -1.68 6.31
C PRO A 228 3.55 -0.92 7.42
N GLY A 229 3.91 0.35 7.16
CA GLY A 229 4.52 1.24 8.16
C GLY A 229 3.62 1.48 9.37
N MET A 230 2.32 1.65 9.19
CA MET A 230 1.34 1.84 10.27
C MET A 230 1.34 0.65 11.24
N PHE A 231 1.34 -0.57 10.70
CA PHE A 231 1.39 -1.79 11.52
C PHE A 231 2.77 -1.99 12.16
N ALA A 232 3.85 -1.75 11.41
CA ALA A 232 5.21 -1.87 11.91
C ALA A 232 5.48 -0.88 13.06
N HIS A 233 5.11 0.40 12.91
CA HIS A 233 5.28 1.39 13.98
C HIS A 233 4.52 0.99 15.25
N ARG A 234 3.29 0.48 15.15
CA ARG A 234 2.53 0.01 16.32
C ARG A 234 3.16 -1.21 16.97
N TRP A 235 3.69 -2.13 16.17
CA TRP A 235 4.43 -3.30 16.66
C TRP A 235 5.72 -2.90 17.40
N ILE A 236 6.45 -1.89 16.91
CA ILE A 236 7.67 -1.36 17.56
C ILE A 236 7.31 -0.62 18.87
N ILE A 237 6.27 0.21 18.89
CA ILE A 237 5.85 0.97 20.07
C ILE A 237 5.51 0.05 21.25
N ASN A 238 4.94 -1.13 20.99
CA ASN A 238 4.60 -2.12 22.01
C ASN A 238 5.80 -2.95 22.51
N ARG A 239 7.04 -2.58 22.13
CA ARG A 239 8.29 -3.26 22.49
C ARG A 239 9.33 -2.27 23.04
N PRO A 240 9.05 -1.56 24.15
CA PRO A 240 10.09 -0.76 24.78
C PRO A 240 11.24 -1.70 25.16
N TYR A 241 12.42 -1.45 24.58
CA TYR A 241 13.62 -2.16 25.03
C TYR A 241 13.87 -1.75 26.48
N VAL A 242 14.24 -2.71 27.33
CA VAL A 242 14.59 -2.45 28.74
C VAL A 242 16.08 -2.12 28.88
N GLU A 243 16.88 -2.51 27.88
CA GLU A 243 18.31 -2.24 27.84
C GLU A 243 18.64 -1.12 26.85
N PRO A 244 19.64 -0.27 27.16
CA PRO A 244 20.09 0.77 26.26
C PRO A 244 20.66 0.18 24.97
N ALA A 245 20.65 1.00 23.90
CA ALA A 245 21.21 0.58 22.63
C ALA A 245 22.71 0.28 22.78
N PRO A 246 23.27 -0.68 22.01
CA PRO A 246 24.70 -0.96 22.00
C PRO A 246 25.51 0.32 21.79
N GLY A 247 26.46 0.60 22.69
CA GLY A 247 27.26 1.85 22.66
C GLY A 247 26.73 2.99 23.54
N MET A 248 25.63 2.81 24.27
CA MET A 248 25.13 3.77 25.27
C MET A 248 25.12 3.17 26.70
N PRO A 249 26.28 2.80 27.28
CA PRO A 249 26.35 2.26 28.63
C PRO A 249 25.87 3.32 29.66
N GLY A 250 24.99 2.90 30.58
CA GLY A 250 24.53 3.73 31.71
C GLY A 250 23.30 4.61 31.45
N VAL A 251 22.69 4.56 30.27
CA VAL A 251 21.40 5.24 30.04
C VAL A 251 20.28 4.46 30.71
N THR A 252 19.54 5.09 31.63
CA THR A 252 18.33 4.53 32.24
C THR A 252 17.25 4.42 31.18
N VAL A 253 16.77 3.20 30.97
CA VAL A 253 15.78 2.86 29.96
C VAL A 253 14.50 2.43 30.66
N GLY A 254 13.39 3.12 30.37
CA GLY A 254 12.08 2.85 30.96
C GLY A 254 11.71 3.82 32.10
N GLY A 255 10.64 4.59 31.91
CA GLY A 255 10.04 5.45 32.92
C GLY A 255 9.26 4.71 34.02
N SER A 256 9.61 3.46 34.32
CA SER A 256 9.10 2.76 35.49
C SER A 256 10.29 2.41 36.37
N GLY A 257 10.31 2.97 37.59
CA GLY A 257 11.22 2.55 38.66
C GLY A 257 10.96 1.12 39.11
N HIS A 258 11.18 0.14 38.23
CA HIS A 258 11.49 -1.21 38.64
C HIS A 258 13.00 -1.26 38.82
N ASN A 259 13.42 -1.12 40.07
CA ASN A 259 14.75 -1.51 40.51
C ASN A 259 15.00 -2.93 39.98
N VAL A 260 15.98 -3.07 39.10
CA VAL A 260 16.69 -4.34 38.96
C VAL A 260 17.43 -4.51 40.28
N SER A 261 16.78 -5.18 41.24
CA SER A 261 17.41 -5.55 42.49
C SER A 261 18.62 -6.43 42.15
N GLY A 262 19.79 -5.95 42.52
CA GLY A 262 21.05 -6.64 42.30
C GLY A 262 21.00 -8.06 42.88
N GLY A 263 21.20 -9.05 42.02
CA GLY A 263 21.57 -10.39 42.43
C GLY A 263 23.03 -10.43 42.84
N HIS A 264 23.35 -9.93 44.04
CA HIS A 264 24.53 -10.43 44.76
C HIS A 264 24.07 -11.65 45.56
N SER A 265 24.27 -12.84 44.97
CA SER A 265 24.21 -14.10 45.70
C SER A 265 25.45 -14.18 46.58
N ALA A 266 25.36 -13.66 47.80
CA ALA A 266 26.26 -14.02 48.88
C ALA A 266 25.72 -15.27 49.57
N SER A 267 26.19 -16.44 49.11
CA SER A 267 26.12 -17.69 49.86
C SER A 267 27.52 -18.26 49.93
N GLY A 268 28.19 -18.03 51.07
CA GLY A 268 29.53 -18.50 51.36
C GLY A 268 29.74 -18.59 52.87
N GLU A 269 29.29 -19.74 53.39
CA GLU A 269 29.86 -20.52 54.50
C GLU A 269 30.03 -19.88 55.91
N VAL A 270 29.28 -20.46 56.85
CA VAL A 270 29.66 -20.59 58.26
C VAL A 270 30.43 -21.90 58.41
N GLN A 271 31.72 -21.82 58.74
CA GLN A 271 32.39 -22.58 59.81
C GLN A 271 33.54 -21.74 60.36
#